data_AF-A0A7C9GZ58-F1
#
_entry.id   AF-A0A7C9GZ58-F1
#
_cell.length_a   1.000
_cell.length_b   1.000
_cell.length_c   1.000
_cell.angle_alpha   90.00
_cell.angle_beta   90.00
_cell.angle_gamma   90.00
#
_symmetry.space_group_name_H-M   'P 1'
#
loop_
_entity.id
_entity.type
_entity.pdbx_description
1 polymer ?
#
loop_
_entity_poly.entity_id
_entity_poly.type
_entity_poly.pdbx_seq_one_letter_code
_entity_poly.pdbx_strand_id
1 'polypeptide(L)'
;MFNKSYIKKAAAIAAVILAATALPVNMANADTQTTGSTVTGNTLTGITANQAASEYTEIRTASELVEAAKTATGNYKLMTDVDMTGIEWTPWDFSGTFDGNGHSILNLSVKTVSKKTMKTYDGNRKEYETYGAGFFGVLKDSKVTGLNIYGARVEVTSTEPCFAAPVAGLADNSDISDCIIKDTYVSLTDSAKMWGTGGIAGFGSGNLDNITTDVTLVCVDTDAAVRDEQFMGGAYAAGFLNIRNCSITIDGYDSDHGYVHDGGLVGMYMVYPLELSKTYHGEVLNNKVKGMITFFEDNTDRRAYCQANMGEVMNWTYAYSGFTSDFKRNETYDYSVTLLPEMCSNPSYSDTVTEATAADFGYTTHTCSTCGYTYSDKYTIHEHKVDNYSVVKEATGTDKKDGIEAGTCSLCNQTVYREYAANVVTDDNEQTAGNKASDSQSKKGLSESTAVFTIIVVVIIAIIIITVVIMVQNNKKKRRHNRQRRRR
;
A
#
# COMPACT_ATOMS: atom_id res chain seq x y z
N MET A 1 44.88 -35.86 11.32
CA MET A 1 45.92 -35.85 10.26
C MET A 1 45.61 -34.70 9.31
N PHE A 2 46.39 -33.62 9.41
CA PHE A 2 46.33 -32.47 8.51
C PHE A 2 47.24 -32.74 7.32
N ASN A 3 46.82 -32.40 6.11
CA ASN A 3 47.77 -32.17 5.02
C ASN A 3 47.39 -30.94 4.21
N LYS A 4 48.16 -29.87 4.40
CA LYS A 4 48.23 -28.66 3.58
C LYS A 4 49.60 -28.68 2.91
N SER A 5 49.65 -28.64 1.58
CA SER A 5 50.78 -28.15 0.77
C SER A 5 50.45 -28.38 -0.71
N TYR A 6 50.70 -27.51 -1.70
CA TYR A 6 51.55 -26.34 -1.83
C TYR A 6 50.94 -25.36 -2.87
N ILE A 7 51.29 -24.09 -2.73
CA ILE A 7 50.91 -22.94 -3.56
C ILE A 7 52.05 -22.59 -4.56
N LYS A 8 51.66 -22.09 -5.75
CA LYS A 8 52.37 -21.22 -6.74
C LYS A 8 53.31 -21.83 -7.81
N LYS A 9 52.93 -21.59 -9.08
CA LYS A 9 53.63 -20.82 -10.16
C LYS A 9 52.78 -20.96 -11.45
N ALA A 10 52.01 -19.96 -11.90
CA ALA A 10 52.37 -18.74 -12.65
C ALA A 10 52.94 -18.97 -14.07
N ALA A 11 52.12 -18.51 -15.05
CA ALA A 11 52.44 -17.89 -16.36
C ALA A 11 52.63 -18.75 -17.64
N ALA A 12 51.58 -18.64 -18.48
CA ALA A 12 51.58 -18.18 -19.89
C ALA A 12 52.00 -19.13 -21.04
N ILE A 13 51.12 -19.16 -22.07
CA ILE A 13 51.27 -19.29 -23.55
C ILE A 13 49.87 -19.76 -24.05
N ALA A 14 48.91 -18.90 -24.46
CA ALA A 14 48.73 -18.25 -25.78
C ALA A 14 49.03 -19.18 -26.97
N ALA A 15 48.22 -19.44 -28.01
CA ALA A 15 46.91 -19.00 -28.48
C ALA A 15 46.61 -19.85 -29.75
N VAL A 16 45.34 -20.20 -30.04
CA VAL A 16 44.72 -20.39 -31.40
C VAL A 16 43.19 -20.48 -31.14
N ILE A 17 42.40 -19.40 -31.22
CA ILE A 17 41.68 -18.79 -32.38
C ILE A 17 40.35 -19.47 -32.77
N LEU A 18 39.26 -18.68 -32.60
CA LEU A 18 37.95 -18.58 -33.31
C LEU A 18 37.01 -19.80 -33.41
N ALA A 19 35.67 -19.71 -33.31
CA ALA A 19 34.76 -18.58 -33.55
C ALA A 19 33.36 -18.79 -32.91
N ALA A 20 32.62 -17.67 -32.74
CA ALA A 20 31.14 -17.52 -32.81
C ALA A 20 30.29 -18.14 -31.67
N THR A 21 29.24 -17.53 -31.09
CA THR A 21 28.48 -16.28 -31.31
C THR A 21 27.50 -16.16 -30.12
N ALA A 22 27.40 -14.99 -29.48
CA ALA A 22 26.23 -14.09 -29.46
C ALA A 22 25.19 -14.30 -28.33
N LEU A 23 25.14 -13.30 -27.44
CA LEU A 23 24.04 -12.98 -26.51
C LEU A 23 22.95 -12.21 -27.28
N PRO A 24 21.64 -12.41 -27.01
CA PRO A 24 20.60 -11.54 -27.56
C PRO A 24 20.32 -10.34 -26.65
N VAL A 25 20.23 -9.18 -27.29
CA VAL A 25 19.78 -7.89 -26.76
C VAL A 25 18.39 -7.61 -27.35
N ASN A 26 17.53 -6.99 -26.54
CA ASN A 26 16.21 -6.43 -26.83
C ASN A 26 15.91 -6.08 -28.30
N MET A 27 14.82 -6.64 -28.81
CA MET A 27 14.17 -6.21 -30.04
C MET A 27 13.17 -5.08 -29.76
N ALA A 28 13.47 -3.89 -30.28
CA ALA A 28 12.49 -2.87 -30.62
C ALA A 28 12.36 -2.87 -32.15
N ASN A 29 11.20 -3.26 -32.67
CA ASN A 29 10.89 -3.11 -34.09
C ASN A 29 10.27 -1.73 -34.31
N ALA A 30 11.05 -0.85 -34.92
CA ALA A 30 10.55 0.22 -35.76
C ALA A 30 10.71 -0.27 -37.20
N ASP A 31 9.63 -0.28 -37.97
CA ASP A 31 9.72 -0.40 -39.42
C ASP A 31 8.90 0.70 -40.07
N THR A 32 9.59 1.48 -40.88
CA THR A 32 9.05 2.51 -41.75
C THR A 32 9.34 2.08 -43.18
N GLN A 33 8.32 1.99 -44.03
CA GLN A 33 8.44 2.52 -45.40
C GLN A 33 7.10 2.76 -46.09
N THR A 34 6.98 4.04 -46.46
CA THR A 34 6.15 4.76 -47.42
C THR A 34 5.80 4.10 -48.76
N THR A 35 4.58 4.37 -49.26
CA THR A 35 4.30 4.71 -50.67
C THR A 35 3.08 5.63 -50.81
N GLY A 36 3.25 6.76 -51.54
CA GLY A 36 2.31 7.28 -52.53
C GLY A 36 1.09 8.14 -52.14
N SER A 37 1.26 9.47 -52.20
CA SER A 37 0.32 10.59 -52.47
C SER A 37 -1.16 10.32 -52.79
N THR A 38 -2.07 11.14 -52.22
CA THR A 38 -2.69 12.32 -52.89
C THR A 38 -3.36 13.23 -51.84
N VAL A 39 -3.18 14.54 -51.98
CA VAL A 39 -3.68 15.63 -51.11
C VAL A 39 -5.08 16.06 -51.55
N THR A 40 -6.01 16.30 -50.61
CA THR A 40 -6.99 17.41 -50.67
C THR A 40 -7.58 17.76 -49.28
N GLY A 41 -7.29 19.00 -48.86
CA GLY A 41 -8.01 19.91 -47.95
C GLY A 41 -8.90 19.40 -46.81
N ASN A 42 -8.54 19.77 -45.56
CA ASN A 42 -9.37 20.67 -44.75
C ASN A 42 -8.61 21.19 -43.52
N THR A 43 -8.96 22.41 -43.15
CA THR A 43 -8.42 23.30 -42.12
C THR A 43 -8.36 22.64 -40.73
N LEU A 44 -7.17 22.45 -40.15
CA LEU A 44 -7.01 22.10 -38.73
C LEU A 44 -6.79 23.36 -37.88
N THR A 45 -7.86 23.80 -37.24
CA THR A 45 -7.82 24.61 -36.02
C THR A 45 -7.66 23.69 -34.82
N GLY A 46 -6.69 23.96 -33.96
CA GLY A 46 -6.57 23.36 -32.62
C GLY A 46 -5.51 22.27 -32.51
N ILE A 47 -4.29 22.65 -32.11
CA ILE A 47 -3.30 21.71 -31.58
C ILE A 47 -3.74 21.39 -30.15
N THR A 48 -4.52 20.32 -29.97
CA THR A 48 -4.62 19.64 -28.68
C THR A 48 -3.34 18.84 -28.50
N ALA A 49 -2.58 19.14 -27.44
CA ALA A 49 -1.48 18.30 -27.01
C ALA A 49 -2.05 16.93 -26.61
N ASN A 50 -1.67 15.88 -27.33
CA ASN A 50 -1.84 14.50 -26.88
C ASN A 50 -0.98 14.31 -25.62
N GLN A 51 -1.54 14.54 -24.43
CA GLN A 51 -1.10 13.81 -23.24
C GLN A 51 -1.43 12.34 -23.49
N ALA A 52 -0.42 11.49 -23.54
CA ALA A 52 -0.66 10.05 -23.46
C ALA A 52 -1.45 9.81 -22.17
N ALA A 53 -2.59 9.12 -22.27
CA ALA A 53 -3.37 8.75 -21.09
C ALA A 53 -2.45 7.99 -20.12
N SER A 54 -2.43 8.43 -18.85
CA SER A 54 -1.72 7.70 -17.80
C SER A 54 -2.25 6.26 -17.77
N GLU A 55 -1.35 5.29 -17.64
CA GLU A 55 -1.69 3.87 -17.44
C GLU A 55 -2.48 3.65 -16.13
N TYR A 56 -2.43 4.63 -15.23
CA TYR A 56 -3.02 4.59 -13.90
C TYR A 56 -4.18 5.58 -13.75
N THR A 57 -5.20 5.14 -13.04
CA THR A 57 -6.17 6.02 -12.40
C THR A 57 -5.53 6.62 -11.15
N GLU A 58 -5.28 7.92 -11.18
CA GLU A 58 -4.66 8.65 -10.07
C GLU A 58 -5.67 8.90 -8.95
N ILE A 59 -5.26 8.58 -7.72
CA ILE A 59 -6.01 8.82 -6.48
C ILE A 59 -5.30 9.92 -5.70
N ARG A 60 -6.01 11.02 -5.45
CA ARG A 60 -5.48 12.23 -4.78
C ARG A 60 -6.23 12.54 -3.48
N THR A 61 -7.32 11.83 -3.21
CA THR A 61 -8.25 12.11 -2.12
C THR A 61 -8.85 10.81 -1.59
N ALA A 62 -9.34 10.85 -0.35
CA ALA A 62 -10.03 9.70 0.25
C ALA A 62 -11.32 9.35 -0.51
N SER A 63 -12.06 10.33 -1.04
CA SER A 63 -13.26 10.06 -1.82
C SER A 63 -12.94 9.38 -3.16
N GLU A 64 -11.88 9.78 -3.85
CA GLU A 64 -11.41 9.07 -5.05
C GLU A 64 -11.00 7.63 -4.72
N LEU A 65 -10.37 7.40 -3.57
CA LEU A 65 -10.04 6.04 -3.12
C LEU A 65 -11.29 5.19 -2.86
N VAL A 66 -12.29 5.75 -2.16
CA VAL A 66 -13.58 5.09 -1.92
C VAL A 66 -14.32 4.82 -3.22
N GLU A 67 -14.26 5.72 -4.19
CA GLU A 67 -14.86 5.52 -5.52
C GLU A 67 -14.13 4.41 -6.29
N ALA A 68 -12.81 4.40 -6.27
CA ALA A 68 -11.99 3.36 -6.89
C ALA A 68 -12.32 1.97 -6.31
N ALA A 69 -12.57 1.87 -5.01
CA ALA A 69 -12.92 0.62 -4.34
C ALA A 69 -14.27 0.00 -4.78
N LYS A 70 -15.07 0.71 -5.57
CA LYS A 70 -16.30 0.17 -6.17
C LYS A 70 -16.04 -0.74 -7.36
N THR A 71 -14.86 -0.64 -7.97
CA THR A 71 -14.46 -1.45 -9.12
C THR A 71 -13.54 -2.58 -8.69
N ALA A 72 -13.79 -3.80 -9.18
CA ALA A 72 -13.00 -4.98 -8.78
C ALA A 72 -11.66 -5.09 -9.49
N THR A 73 -11.42 -4.29 -10.53
CA THR A 73 -10.19 -4.33 -11.32
C THR A 73 -9.70 -2.95 -11.69
N GLY A 74 -8.40 -2.81 -11.93
CA GLY A 74 -7.83 -1.58 -12.48
C GLY A 74 -6.36 -1.40 -12.16
N ASN A 75 -5.81 -0.28 -12.64
CA ASN A 75 -4.48 0.19 -12.29
C ASN A 75 -4.63 1.52 -11.56
N TYR A 76 -4.26 1.57 -10.30
CA TYR A 76 -4.42 2.74 -9.43
C TYR A 76 -3.07 3.23 -8.94
N LYS A 77 -2.95 4.55 -8.80
CA LYS A 77 -1.76 5.20 -8.29
C LYS A 77 -2.10 6.25 -7.26
N LEU A 78 -1.53 6.17 -6.07
CA LEU A 78 -1.61 7.27 -5.12
C LEU A 78 -0.72 8.42 -5.59
N MET A 79 -1.24 9.63 -5.48
CA MET A 79 -0.51 10.86 -5.79
C MET A 79 -0.20 11.69 -4.54
N THR A 80 -0.73 11.27 -3.39
CA THR A 80 -0.55 11.89 -2.08
C THR A 80 -0.90 10.89 -0.99
N ASP A 81 -0.53 11.19 0.25
CA ASP A 81 -0.98 10.43 1.41
C ASP A 81 -2.48 10.65 1.63
N VAL A 82 -3.20 9.59 1.98
CA VAL A 82 -4.65 9.59 2.15
C VAL A 82 -5.00 9.31 3.61
N ASP A 83 -5.60 10.28 4.28
CA ASP A 83 -6.16 10.11 5.63
C ASP A 83 -7.59 9.57 5.56
N MET A 84 -7.80 8.40 6.16
CA MET A 84 -9.09 7.70 6.19
C MET A 84 -9.88 7.96 7.49
N THR A 85 -9.46 8.92 8.32
CA THR A 85 -10.16 9.26 9.57
C THR A 85 -11.64 9.54 9.33
N GLY A 86 -12.50 8.85 10.07
CA GLY A 86 -13.96 8.99 9.97
C GLY A 86 -14.60 8.26 8.78
N ILE A 87 -13.81 7.52 7.98
CA ILE A 87 -14.30 6.69 6.89
C ILE A 87 -14.24 5.22 7.33
N GLU A 88 -15.40 4.59 7.46
CA GLU A 88 -15.48 3.14 7.66
C GLU A 88 -15.20 2.44 6.32
N TRP A 89 -14.16 1.62 6.28
CA TRP A 89 -13.74 0.92 5.08
C TRP A 89 -14.41 -0.44 4.95
N THR A 90 -14.91 -0.71 3.75
CA THR A 90 -15.29 -2.07 3.34
C THR A 90 -14.12 -2.69 2.59
N PRO A 91 -13.62 -3.88 2.98
CA PRO A 91 -12.50 -4.51 2.31
C PRO A 91 -12.69 -4.58 0.79
N TRP A 92 -11.65 -4.18 0.06
CA TRP A 92 -11.69 -4.12 -1.40
C TRP A 92 -11.29 -5.46 -2.02
N ASP A 93 -12.23 -6.13 -2.69
CA ASP A 93 -11.93 -7.31 -3.51
C ASP A 93 -11.36 -6.86 -4.85
N PHE A 94 -10.04 -7.02 -5.04
CA PHE A 94 -9.27 -6.35 -6.07
C PHE A 94 -8.41 -7.30 -6.92
N SER A 95 -8.35 -6.99 -8.23
CA SER A 95 -7.40 -7.58 -9.17
C SER A 95 -6.79 -6.52 -10.10
N GLY A 96 -5.46 -6.35 -10.05
CA GLY A 96 -4.75 -5.41 -10.91
C GLY A 96 -3.51 -4.83 -10.23
N THR A 97 -3.19 -3.57 -10.55
CA THR A 97 -2.02 -2.89 -9.97
C THR A 97 -2.46 -1.77 -9.02
N PHE A 98 -1.94 -1.78 -7.79
CA PHE A 98 -2.03 -0.67 -6.86
C PHE A 98 -0.62 -0.14 -6.55
N ASP A 99 -0.25 0.95 -7.22
CA ASP A 99 1.02 1.64 -7.00
C ASP A 99 0.82 2.73 -5.94
N GLY A 100 1.24 2.45 -4.70
CA GLY A 100 1.24 3.44 -3.64
C GLY A 100 2.20 4.59 -3.90
N ASN A 101 3.16 4.43 -4.83
CA ASN A 101 4.07 5.50 -5.27
C ASN A 101 4.84 6.16 -4.12
N GLY A 102 5.09 5.41 -3.04
CA GLY A 102 5.73 5.86 -1.81
C GLY A 102 4.80 6.59 -0.83
N HIS A 103 3.52 6.73 -1.15
CA HIS A 103 2.51 7.36 -0.31
C HIS A 103 1.81 6.36 0.62
N SER A 104 1.07 6.93 1.56
CA SER A 104 0.53 6.23 2.72
C SER A 104 -0.99 6.31 2.77
N ILE A 105 -1.62 5.25 3.26
CA ILE A 105 -2.99 5.27 3.77
C ILE A 105 -2.89 5.35 5.30
N LEU A 106 -3.51 6.37 5.89
CA LEU A 106 -3.50 6.61 7.34
C LEU A 106 -4.86 6.26 7.94
N ASN A 107 -4.87 5.74 9.16
CA ASN A 107 -6.06 5.57 10.01
C ASN A 107 -7.20 4.75 9.38
N LEU A 108 -6.85 3.73 8.60
CA LEU A 108 -7.84 2.83 8.00
C LEU A 108 -8.64 2.10 9.10
N SER A 109 -9.97 2.18 9.08
CA SER A 109 -10.87 1.44 9.98
C SER A 109 -11.62 0.35 9.22
N VAL A 110 -11.40 -0.92 9.57
CA VAL A 110 -12.05 -2.08 8.95
C VAL A 110 -12.78 -2.88 10.02
N LYS A 111 -14.11 -2.92 9.92
CA LYS A 111 -14.99 -3.68 10.84
C LYS A 111 -15.87 -4.72 10.15
N THR A 112 -15.62 -4.91 8.85
CA THR A 112 -16.38 -5.81 7.99
C THR A 112 -15.43 -6.72 7.23
N VAL A 113 -15.97 -7.78 6.65
CA VAL A 113 -15.25 -8.72 5.81
C VAL A 113 -15.50 -8.46 4.33
N SER A 114 -14.72 -9.12 3.48
CA SER A 114 -14.83 -9.12 2.03
C SER A 114 -16.24 -9.49 1.55
N LYS A 115 -16.61 -9.03 0.35
CA LYS A 115 -17.87 -9.44 -0.28
C LYS A 115 -17.75 -10.80 -0.96
N LYS A 116 -16.52 -11.20 -1.27
CA LYS A 116 -16.20 -12.47 -1.92
C LYS A 116 -15.37 -13.35 -1.00
N THR A 117 -15.54 -14.65 -1.17
CA THR A 117 -14.70 -15.66 -0.54
C THR A 117 -13.58 -16.12 -1.46
N MET A 118 -12.57 -16.74 -0.87
CA MET A 118 -11.55 -17.54 -1.54
C MET A 118 -11.56 -18.95 -0.97
N LYS A 119 -11.28 -19.94 -1.82
CA LYS A 119 -11.01 -21.31 -1.36
C LYS A 119 -9.67 -21.37 -0.64
N THR A 120 -9.70 -21.88 0.59
CA THR A 120 -8.52 -22.00 1.46
C THR A 120 -8.47 -23.40 2.09
N TYR A 121 -7.36 -23.73 2.76
CA TYR A 121 -7.08 -25.08 3.25
C TYR A 121 -6.48 -25.05 4.66
N ASP A 122 -6.95 -25.95 5.53
CA ASP A 122 -6.31 -26.20 6.82
C ASP A 122 -5.13 -27.18 6.71
N GLY A 123 -4.45 -27.46 7.83
CA GLY A 123 -3.34 -28.41 7.86
C GLY A 123 -3.72 -29.84 7.44
N ASN A 124 -5.01 -30.20 7.52
CA ASN A 124 -5.53 -31.48 7.03
C ASN A 124 -5.96 -31.44 5.56
N ARG A 125 -5.68 -30.34 4.84
CA ARG A 125 -6.07 -30.09 3.45
C ARG A 125 -7.59 -30.05 3.24
N LYS A 126 -8.37 -29.79 4.28
CA LYS A 126 -9.81 -29.59 4.14
C LYS A 126 -10.08 -28.21 3.56
N GLU A 127 -11.03 -28.15 2.64
CA GLU A 127 -11.39 -26.92 1.93
C GLU A 127 -12.41 -26.08 2.71
N TYR A 128 -12.25 -24.76 2.63
CA TYR A 128 -13.17 -23.78 3.19
C TYR A 128 -13.41 -22.65 2.20
N GLU A 129 -14.63 -22.13 2.18
CA GLU A 129 -14.94 -20.82 1.60
C GLU A 129 -14.71 -19.76 2.68
N THR A 130 -13.76 -18.88 2.44
CA THR A 130 -13.19 -18.05 3.50
C THR A 130 -13.22 -16.60 3.10
N TYR A 131 -13.58 -15.74 4.06
CA TYR A 131 -13.60 -14.29 3.90
C TYR A 131 -12.26 -13.66 4.27
N GLY A 132 -12.00 -12.45 3.78
CA GLY A 132 -10.81 -11.67 4.08
C GLY A 132 -11.16 -10.31 4.66
N ALA A 133 -10.38 -9.83 5.62
CA ALA A 133 -10.47 -8.47 6.15
C ALA A 133 -9.13 -7.74 6.08
N GLY A 134 -9.16 -6.48 5.66
CA GLY A 134 -7.98 -5.64 5.47
C GLY A 134 -8.28 -4.47 4.55
N PHE A 135 -7.25 -3.76 4.09
CA PHE A 135 -7.41 -2.82 2.99
C PHE A 135 -7.98 -3.53 1.76
N PHE A 136 -7.40 -4.68 1.41
CA PHE A 136 -7.98 -5.64 0.49
C PHE A 136 -8.65 -6.78 1.25
N GLY A 137 -9.85 -7.15 0.82
CA GLY A 137 -10.53 -8.36 1.30
C GLY A 137 -9.90 -9.57 0.63
N VAL A 138 -10.14 -9.68 -0.67
CA VAL A 138 -9.46 -10.60 -1.58
C VAL A 138 -8.57 -9.82 -2.56
N LEU A 139 -7.26 -10.03 -2.48
CA LEU A 139 -6.26 -9.55 -3.44
C LEU A 139 -5.90 -10.69 -4.38
N LYS A 140 -6.20 -10.57 -5.68
CA LYS A 140 -6.02 -11.67 -6.63
C LYS A 140 -5.28 -11.25 -7.90
N ASP A 141 -4.31 -12.05 -8.34
CA ASP A 141 -3.55 -11.81 -9.58
C ASP A 141 -3.03 -10.37 -9.65
N SER A 142 -2.53 -9.86 -8.52
CA SER A 142 -2.33 -8.43 -8.31
C SER A 142 -0.89 -8.06 -7.98
N LYS A 143 -0.58 -6.79 -8.19
CA LYS A 143 0.66 -6.16 -7.74
C LYS A 143 0.35 -4.96 -6.87
N VAL A 144 0.85 -4.95 -5.64
CA VAL A 144 0.82 -3.82 -4.71
C VAL A 144 2.26 -3.41 -4.45
N THR A 145 2.60 -2.16 -4.72
CA THR A 145 3.99 -1.70 -4.54
C THR A 145 4.06 -0.28 -4.00
N GLY A 146 5.01 0.00 -3.10
CA GLY A 146 5.23 1.35 -2.60
C GLY A 146 4.05 1.92 -1.80
N LEU A 147 3.16 1.07 -1.28
CA LEU A 147 2.01 1.46 -0.48
C LEU A 147 2.35 1.33 0.99
N ASN A 148 2.31 2.43 1.72
CA ASN A 148 2.45 2.40 3.17
C ASN A 148 1.08 2.43 3.86
N ILE A 149 0.99 1.81 5.03
CA ILE A 149 -0.21 1.81 5.88
C ILE A 149 0.21 2.16 7.30
N TYR A 150 -0.39 3.22 7.87
CA TYR A 150 -0.10 3.67 9.24
C TYR A 150 -1.37 3.73 10.08
N GLY A 151 -1.32 3.22 11.30
CA GLY A 151 -2.42 3.34 12.26
C GLY A 151 -3.71 2.62 11.83
N ALA A 152 -3.61 1.60 10.97
CA ALA A 152 -4.78 0.84 10.53
C ALA A 152 -5.31 -0.05 11.67
N ARG A 153 -6.63 -0.09 11.81
CA ARG A 153 -7.34 -1.00 12.72
C ARG A 153 -8.27 -1.91 11.93
N VAL A 154 -7.99 -3.20 12.00
CA VAL A 154 -8.82 -4.26 11.42
C VAL A 154 -9.40 -5.06 12.58
N GLU A 155 -10.66 -4.82 12.90
CA GLU A 155 -11.32 -5.35 14.09
C GLU A 155 -12.60 -6.06 13.67
N VAL A 156 -12.52 -7.38 13.54
CA VAL A 156 -13.57 -8.20 12.95
C VAL A 156 -14.01 -9.28 13.93
N THR A 157 -15.33 -9.47 14.02
CA THR A 157 -15.93 -10.66 14.62
C THR A 157 -16.62 -11.46 13.52
N SER A 158 -16.38 -12.77 13.49
CA SER A 158 -16.95 -13.69 12.50
C SER A 158 -17.44 -14.97 13.16
N THR A 159 -18.24 -15.72 12.43
CA THR A 159 -18.60 -17.12 12.74
C THR A 159 -18.35 -18.03 11.53
N GLU A 160 -17.76 -17.47 10.48
CA GLU A 160 -17.43 -18.10 9.21
C GLU A 160 -15.92 -17.97 9.00
N PRO A 161 -15.27 -18.92 8.31
CA PRO A 161 -13.83 -18.88 8.10
C PRO A 161 -13.36 -17.52 7.61
N CYS A 162 -12.42 -16.90 8.33
CA CYS A 162 -11.95 -15.56 8.03
C CYS A 162 -10.46 -15.40 8.29
N PHE A 163 -9.79 -14.61 7.45
CA PHE A 163 -8.45 -14.14 7.76
C PHE A 163 -8.36 -12.62 7.70
N ALA A 164 -7.62 -12.02 8.62
CA ALA A 164 -7.47 -10.58 8.74
C ALA A 164 -6.01 -10.14 8.69
N ALA A 165 -5.73 -9.05 7.98
CA ALA A 165 -4.41 -8.43 7.92
C ALA A 165 -4.52 -6.97 7.46
N PRO A 166 -3.54 -6.08 7.72
CA PRO A 166 -3.66 -4.68 7.34
C PRO A 166 -3.68 -4.48 5.82
N VAL A 167 -2.91 -5.26 5.05
CA VAL A 167 -2.89 -5.14 3.57
C VAL A 167 -3.96 -6.01 2.93
N ALA A 168 -3.94 -7.32 3.14
CA ALA A 168 -4.89 -8.22 2.48
C ALA A 168 -5.34 -9.36 3.39
N GLY A 169 -6.63 -9.51 3.65
CA GLY A 169 -7.13 -10.69 4.36
C GLY A 169 -6.77 -11.97 3.62
N LEU A 170 -6.93 -11.98 2.30
CA LEU A 170 -6.62 -13.10 1.42
C LEU A 170 -5.81 -12.62 0.22
N ALA A 171 -4.68 -13.26 -0.09
CA ALA A 171 -3.82 -12.95 -1.22
C ALA A 171 -3.64 -14.18 -2.13
N ASP A 172 -4.15 -14.14 -3.35
CA ASP A 172 -4.02 -15.23 -4.33
C ASP A 172 -3.14 -14.78 -5.49
N ASN A 173 -2.03 -15.48 -5.71
CA ASN A 173 -1.09 -15.22 -6.79
C ASN A 173 -0.74 -13.72 -6.91
N SER A 174 -0.38 -13.10 -5.78
CA SER A 174 -0.22 -11.64 -5.71
C SER A 174 1.14 -11.21 -5.13
N ASP A 175 1.67 -10.11 -5.68
CA ASP A 175 2.95 -9.53 -5.30
C ASP A 175 2.73 -8.28 -4.47
N ILE A 176 3.28 -8.24 -3.26
CA ILE A 176 3.29 -7.08 -2.37
C ILE A 176 4.76 -6.72 -2.12
N SER A 177 5.16 -5.50 -2.44
CA SER A 177 6.55 -5.09 -2.25
C SER A 177 6.75 -3.63 -1.85
N ASP A 178 7.89 -3.36 -1.22
CA ASP A 178 8.35 -1.99 -0.95
C ASP A 178 7.37 -1.19 -0.07
N CYS A 179 6.75 -1.85 0.90
CA CYS A 179 5.72 -1.30 1.77
C CYS A 179 6.23 -1.09 3.20
N ILE A 180 5.71 -0.06 3.86
CA ILE A 180 5.82 0.13 5.32
C ILE A 180 4.43 -0.03 5.93
N ILE A 181 4.30 -0.95 6.88
CA ILE A 181 3.07 -1.20 7.62
C ILE A 181 3.39 -0.92 9.09
N LYS A 182 2.81 0.12 9.68
CA LYS A 182 3.26 0.61 10.98
C LYS A 182 2.12 0.95 11.92
N ASP A 183 2.30 0.59 13.19
CA ASP A 183 1.35 0.82 14.27
C ASP A 183 -0.06 0.29 13.91
N THR A 184 -0.11 -0.86 13.23
CA THR A 184 -1.38 -1.47 12.84
C THR A 184 -1.84 -2.48 13.86
N TYR A 185 -3.14 -2.52 14.10
CA TYR A 185 -3.79 -3.43 15.02
C TYR A 185 -4.78 -4.31 14.26
N VAL A 186 -4.61 -5.62 14.36
CA VAL A 186 -5.51 -6.61 13.75
C VAL A 186 -6.07 -7.48 14.86
N SER A 187 -7.38 -7.46 15.04
CA SER A 187 -8.11 -8.32 15.95
C SER A 187 -9.15 -9.11 15.20
N LEU A 188 -9.06 -10.43 15.28
CA LEU A 188 -10.06 -11.34 14.77
C LEU A 188 -10.59 -12.20 15.91
N THR A 189 -11.90 -12.07 16.14
CA THR A 189 -12.64 -12.91 17.07
C THR A 189 -13.54 -13.82 16.26
N ASP A 190 -13.39 -15.14 16.39
CA ASP A 190 -14.07 -16.10 15.53
C ASP A 190 -14.58 -17.31 16.31
N SER A 191 -15.47 -18.08 15.69
CA SER A 191 -15.94 -19.39 16.14
C SER A 191 -15.89 -20.43 15.01
N ALA A 192 -15.31 -20.06 13.86
CA ALA A 192 -15.20 -20.91 12.69
C ALA A 192 -14.09 -21.95 12.86
N LYS A 193 -14.15 -23.03 12.07
CA LYS A 193 -13.15 -24.11 12.13
C LYS A 193 -11.78 -23.74 11.57
N MET A 194 -11.64 -22.57 10.96
CA MET A 194 -10.39 -22.15 10.32
C MET A 194 -10.35 -20.64 10.17
N TRP A 195 -9.36 -19.99 10.75
CA TRP A 195 -9.25 -18.54 10.73
C TRP A 195 -7.86 -18.08 11.19
N GLY A 196 -7.54 -16.79 11.05
CA GLY A 196 -6.24 -16.32 11.51
C GLY A 196 -5.89 -14.87 11.18
N THR A 197 -4.76 -14.42 11.71
CA THR A 197 -4.27 -13.05 11.52
C THR A 197 -2.85 -12.99 10.95
N GLY A 198 -2.63 -12.01 10.08
CA GLY A 198 -1.33 -11.77 9.46
C GLY A 198 -0.89 -10.32 9.56
N GLY A 199 0.41 -10.08 9.71
CA GLY A 199 0.97 -8.73 9.72
C GLY A 199 1.04 -8.03 8.36
N ILE A 200 0.91 -8.78 7.26
CA ILE A 200 0.84 -8.27 5.89
C ILE A 200 -0.38 -8.86 5.19
N ALA A 201 -0.45 -10.19 5.12
CA ALA A 201 -1.54 -10.91 4.50
C ALA A 201 -2.06 -12.03 5.42
N GLY A 202 -3.35 -12.32 5.39
CA GLY A 202 -3.91 -13.37 6.24
C GLY A 202 -3.61 -14.78 5.71
N PHE A 203 -4.16 -15.12 4.55
CA PHE A 203 -3.92 -16.41 3.88
C PHE A 203 -3.52 -16.21 2.42
N GLY A 204 -2.63 -17.04 1.86
CA GLY A 204 -2.38 -16.89 0.43
C GLY A 204 -1.17 -17.53 -0.25
N SER A 205 -0.95 -17.06 -1.48
CA SER A 205 0.17 -17.36 -2.35
C SER A 205 0.67 -16.11 -3.08
N GLY A 206 1.94 -16.11 -3.49
CA GLY A 206 2.55 -14.98 -4.21
C GLY A 206 3.89 -14.58 -3.60
N ASN A 207 4.18 -13.27 -3.55
CA ASN A 207 5.46 -12.75 -3.10
C ASN A 207 5.29 -11.56 -2.14
N LEU A 208 6.07 -11.57 -1.06
CA LEU A 208 6.26 -10.47 -0.12
C LEU A 208 7.74 -10.08 -0.16
N ASP A 209 8.06 -8.85 -0.56
CA ASP A 209 9.46 -8.43 -0.72
C ASP A 209 9.72 -7.01 -0.21
N ASN A 210 10.80 -6.83 0.56
CA ASN A 210 11.23 -5.52 1.05
C ASN A 210 10.13 -4.78 1.83
N ILE A 211 9.49 -5.48 2.78
CA ILE A 211 8.41 -4.95 3.61
C ILE A 211 8.89 -4.79 5.04
N THR A 212 8.58 -3.66 5.67
CA THR A 212 8.78 -3.45 7.11
C THR A 212 7.44 -3.40 7.81
N THR A 213 7.31 -4.15 8.91
CA THR A 213 6.08 -4.19 9.71
C THR A 213 6.31 -3.85 11.18
N ASP A 214 5.32 -3.18 11.77
CA ASP A 214 5.12 -3.00 13.21
C ASP A 214 3.63 -3.22 13.51
N VAL A 215 3.31 -4.42 14.00
CA VAL A 215 1.94 -4.94 14.05
C VAL A 215 1.61 -5.56 15.41
N THR A 216 0.40 -5.30 15.87
CA THR A 216 -0.24 -6.04 16.95
C THR A 216 -1.29 -6.96 16.36
N LEU A 217 -1.21 -8.25 16.67
CA LEU A 217 -2.13 -9.28 16.17
C LEU A 217 -2.86 -9.93 17.33
N VAL A 218 -4.19 -10.04 17.22
CA VAL A 218 -5.05 -10.60 18.26
C VAL A 218 -5.98 -11.64 17.63
N CYS A 219 -5.95 -12.84 18.19
CA CYS A 219 -6.80 -13.97 17.85
C CYS A 219 -7.59 -14.38 19.09
N VAL A 220 -8.92 -14.46 18.97
CA VAL A 220 -9.81 -14.92 20.04
C VAL A 220 -10.81 -15.96 19.51
N ASP A 221 -10.63 -17.21 19.91
CA ASP A 221 -11.63 -18.26 19.75
C ASP A 221 -12.75 -18.08 20.79
N THR A 222 -13.99 -18.13 20.31
CA THR A 222 -15.21 -17.96 21.10
C THR A 222 -16.01 -19.24 21.28
N ASP A 223 -15.61 -20.36 20.67
CA ASP A 223 -16.29 -21.65 20.77
C ASP A 223 -15.34 -22.77 21.21
N ALA A 224 -15.09 -22.81 22.52
CA ALA A 224 -14.29 -23.86 23.16
C ALA A 224 -14.82 -25.30 22.97
N ALA A 225 -16.06 -25.48 22.45
CA ALA A 225 -16.59 -26.81 22.16
C ALA A 225 -16.19 -27.30 20.75
N VAL A 226 -15.79 -26.41 19.85
CA VAL A 226 -15.42 -26.72 18.48
C VAL A 226 -13.92 -26.51 18.31
N ARG A 227 -13.20 -27.63 18.15
CA ARG A 227 -11.79 -27.57 17.75
C ARG A 227 -11.68 -27.01 16.34
N ASP A 228 -11.08 -25.84 16.25
CA ASP A 228 -10.72 -25.09 15.07
C ASP A 228 -9.22 -25.22 14.76
N GLU A 229 -8.79 -24.56 13.68
CA GLU A 229 -7.41 -24.41 13.27
C GLU A 229 -7.13 -22.91 13.15
N GLN A 230 -6.46 -22.36 14.16
CA GLN A 230 -6.07 -20.95 14.23
C GLN A 230 -4.70 -20.76 13.56
N PHE A 231 -4.47 -19.60 12.93
CA PHE A 231 -3.14 -19.25 12.43
C PHE A 231 -2.76 -17.81 12.76
N MET A 232 -1.51 -17.58 13.17
CA MET A 232 -0.95 -16.23 13.31
C MET A 232 0.43 -16.13 12.69
N GLY A 233 0.68 -15.10 11.90
CA GLY A 233 2.02 -14.83 11.40
C GLY A 233 2.36 -13.35 11.27
N GLY A 234 3.54 -12.97 11.74
CA GLY A 234 4.01 -11.58 11.65
C GLY A 234 4.13 -11.05 10.21
N ALA A 235 4.29 -11.93 9.22
CA ALA A 235 4.09 -11.61 7.81
C ALA A 235 2.76 -12.17 7.29
N TYR A 236 2.53 -13.49 7.39
CA TYR A 236 1.24 -14.08 7.03
C TYR A 236 0.83 -15.27 7.88
N ALA A 237 -0.48 -15.45 8.06
CA ALA A 237 -1.03 -16.49 8.91
C ALA A 237 -0.83 -17.88 8.30
N ALA A 238 -1.30 -18.13 7.08
CA ALA A 238 -1.12 -19.42 6.43
C ALA A 238 -0.99 -19.36 4.90
N GLY A 239 -0.34 -20.37 4.32
CA GLY A 239 -0.18 -20.55 2.89
C GLY A 239 1.27 -20.64 2.44
N PHE A 240 1.58 -20.14 1.25
CA PHE A 240 2.89 -20.33 0.62
C PHE A 240 3.41 -19.08 -0.11
N LEU A 241 3.22 -17.90 0.49
CA LEU A 241 3.86 -16.69 -0.04
C LEU A 241 5.39 -16.79 0.15
N ASN A 242 6.14 -16.46 -0.91
CA ASN A 242 7.57 -16.24 -0.80
C ASN A 242 7.82 -14.97 0.01
N ILE A 243 8.78 -14.98 0.92
CA ILE A 243 9.09 -13.82 1.76
C ILE A 243 10.57 -13.51 1.68
N ARG A 244 10.88 -12.29 1.25
CA ARG A 244 12.26 -11.85 1.05
C ARG A 244 12.49 -10.49 1.65
N ASN A 245 13.64 -10.32 2.30
CA ASN A 245 14.14 -9.01 2.73
C ASN A 245 13.15 -8.25 3.64
N CYS A 246 12.28 -8.95 4.36
CA CYS A 246 11.28 -8.33 5.22
C CYS A 246 11.80 -8.17 6.65
N SER A 247 11.42 -7.07 7.31
CA SER A 247 11.71 -6.82 8.72
C SER A 247 10.39 -6.72 9.49
N ILE A 248 10.11 -7.72 10.31
CA ILE A 248 8.85 -7.91 11.00
C ILE A 248 9.00 -7.56 12.48
N THR A 249 8.18 -6.66 12.98
CA THR A 249 7.96 -6.45 14.41
C THR A 249 6.54 -6.88 14.74
N ILE A 250 6.40 -7.86 15.63
CA ILE A 250 5.12 -8.46 16.02
C ILE A 250 4.91 -8.40 17.53
N ASP A 251 3.72 -7.98 17.94
CA ASP A 251 3.18 -8.21 19.28
C ASP A 251 1.87 -9.00 19.16
N GLY A 252 1.95 -10.32 19.34
CA GLY A 252 0.85 -11.26 19.09
C GLY A 252 0.18 -11.77 20.36
N TYR A 253 -1.14 -11.95 20.30
CA TYR A 253 -1.99 -12.45 21.38
C TYR A 253 -2.97 -13.48 20.83
N ASP A 254 -2.89 -14.73 21.29
CA ASP A 254 -3.72 -15.81 20.77
C ASP A 254 -4.40 -16.63 21.87
N SER A 255 -5.73 -16.58 21.88
CA SER A 255 -6.58 -17.27 22.85
C SER A 255 -7.37 -18.35 22.13
N ASP A 256 -6.82 -19.56 22.06
CA ASP A 256 -7.33 -20.63 21.22
C ASP A 256 -7.67 -21.91 22.01
N HIS A 257 -8.84 -22.49 21.74
CA HIS A 257 -9.23 -23.78 22.34
C HIS A 257 -9.12 -24.96 21.36
N GLY A 258 -8.61 -24.73 20.15
CA GLY A 258 -8.35 -25.77 19.16
C GLY A 258 -6.88 -26.07 18.96
N TYR A 259 -6.34 -25.52 17.89
CA TYR A 259 -5.02 -25.81 17.35
C TYR A 259 -4.30 -24.53 16.96
N VAL A 260 -3.25 -24.20 17.72
CA VAL A 260 -2.45 -22.99 17.52
C VAL A 260 -1.35 -23.21 16.50
N HIS A 261 -1.23 -22.27 15.55
CA HIS A 261 -0.18 -22.22 14.54
C HIS A 261 0.41 -20.82 14.41
N ASP A 262 1.26 -20.48 15.37
CA ASP A 262 1.84 -19.15 15.52
C ASP A 262 3.29 -19.07 15.01
N GLY A 263 3.59 -18.04 14.23
CA GLY A 263 4.97 -17.76 13.83
C GLY A 263 5.32 -16.30 13.86
N GLY A 264 6.52 -16.00 14.36
CA GLY A 264 7.06 -14.65 14.27
C GLY A 264 7.17 -14.15 12.82
N LEU A 265 7.33 -15.05 11.84
CA LEU A 265 7.25 -14.73 10.40
C LEU A 265 5.97 -15.32 9.76
N VAL A 266 5.73 -16.62 9.90
CA VAL A 266 4.63 -17.34 9.25
C VAL A 266 3.93 -18.26 10.24
N GLY A 267 2.59 -18.23 10.32
CA GLY A 267 1.87 -19.19 11.15
C GLY A 267 2.05 -20.62 10.66
N MET A 268 1.51 -20.92 9.48
CA MET A 268 1.69 -22.21 8.81
C MET A 268 2.16 -22.06 7.36
N TYR A 269 3.31 -22.65 7.04
CA TYR A 269 3.78 -22.78 5.66
C TYR A 269 3.26 -24.07 5.02
N MET A 270 2.36 -23.93 4.05
CA MET A 270 1.69 -25.03 3.39
C MET A 270 1.39 -24.71 1.92
N VAL A 271 1.84 -25.60 1.03
CA VAL A 271 1.55 -25.50 -0.40
C VAL A 271 0.29 -26.26 -0.76
N TYR A 272 -0.62 -25.55 -1.42
CA TYR A 272 -1.88 -26.06 -1.94
C TYR A 272 -2.08 -25.67 -3.41
N PRO A 273 -2.84 -26.47 -4.18
CA PRO A 273 -3.33 -27.81 -3.83
C PRO A 273 -2.16 -28.82 -3.68
N LEU A 274 -2.44 -30.02 -3.17
CA LEU A 274 -1.42 -31.04 -2.88
C LEU A 274 -0.51 -31.35 -4.08
N GLU A 275 -1.04 -31.31 -5.30
CA GLU A 275 -0.27 -31.58 -6.50
C GLU A 275 0.81 -30.53 -6.76
N LEU A 276 0.51 -29.24 -6.51
CA LEU A 276 1.49 -28.16 -6.64
C LEU A 276 2.64 -28.33 -5.64
N SER A 277 2.33 -28.86 -4.47
CA SER A 277 3.28 -29.09 -3.38
C SER A 277 4.46 -30.02 -3.72
N LYS A 278 4.31 -30.81 -4.79
CA LYS A 278 5.34 -31.76 -5.29
C LYS A 278 6.40 -31.08 -6.15
N THR A 279 6.09 -29.91 -6.71
CA THR A 279 6.95 -29.21 -7.68
C THR A 279 7.26 -27.78 -7.29
N TYR A 280 6.51 -27.19 -6.35
CA TYR A 280 6.74 -25.84 -5.89
C TYR A 280 7.99 -25.76 -5.01
N HIS A 281 8.80 -24.73 -5.27
CA HIS A 281 9.98 -24.40 -4.50
C HIS A 281 9.79 -22.98 -3.96
N GLY A 282 9.44 -22.87 -2.68
CA GLY A 282 9.23 -21.56 -2.04
C GLY A 282 10.54 -20.87 -1.66
N GLU A 283 10.45 -19.65 -1.15
CA GLU A 283 11.59 -18.83 -0.75
C GLU A 283 11.31 -18.09 0.56
N VAL A 284 12.23 -18.23 1.51
CA VAL A 284 12.22 -17.54 2.81
C VAL A 284 13.62 -17.01 3.05
N LEU A 285 13.88 -15.79 2.55
CA LEU A 285 15.23 -15.26 2.38
C LEU A 285 15.41 -13.92 3.10
N ASN A 286 16.48 -13.77 3.87
CA ASN A 286 16.94 -12.50 4.44
C ASN A 286 15.90 -11.77 5.31
N ASN A 287 15.05 -12.51 6.01
CA ASN A 287 14.01 -11.94 6.85
C ASN A 287 14.50 -11.71 8.28
N LYS A 288 13.98 -10.69 8.94
CA LYS A 288 14.23 -10.39 10.34
C LYS A 288 12.91 -10.38 11.10
N VAL A 289 12.88 -10.99 12.27
CA VAL A 289 11.73 -10.95 13.19
C VAL A 289 12.16 -10.38 14.53
N LYS A 290 11.34 -9.51 15.11
CA LYS A 290 11.46 -9.02 16.48
C LYS A 290 10.09 -9.06 17.15
N GLY A 291 10.05 -9.33 18.44
CA GLY A 291 8.86 -9.11 19.26
C GLY A 291 8.44 -10.38 20.00
N MET A 292 7.13 -10.53 20.24
CA MET A 292 6.61 -11.60 21.10
C MET A 292 5.28 -12.11 20.58
N ILE A 293 4.99 -13.38 20.86
CA ILE A 293 3.63 -13.91 20.83
C ILE A 293 3.32 -14.48 22.21
N THR A 294 2.21 -14.01 22.80
CA THR A 294 1.62 -14.55 24.02
C THR A 294 0.39 -15.34 23.66
N PHE A 295 0.34 -16.62 24.04
CA PHE A 295 -0.73 -17.49 23.57
C PHE A 295 -1.07 -18.60 24.57
N PHE A 296 -2.20 -19.25 24.35
CA PHE A 296 -2.50 -20.57 24.90
C PHE A 296 -3.15 -21.46 23.84
N GLU A 297 -2.97 -22.77 23.98
CA GLU A 297 -3.75 -23.79 23.27
C GLU A 297 -4.47 -24.62 24.35
N ASP A 298 -5.80 -24.49 24.46
CA ASP A 298 -6.62 -25.27 25.40
C ASP A 298 -7.02 -26.62 24.78
N ASN A 299 -6.02 -27.45 24.50
CA ASN A 299 -6.22 -28.77 23.93
C ASN A 299 -5.19 -29.78 24.46
N THR A 300 -5.62 -31.04 24.64
CA THR A 300 -4.77 -32.11 25.18
C THR A 300 -4.12 -32.99 24.11
N ASP A 301 -4.50 -32.82 22.84
CA ASP A 301 -4.14 -33.76 21.78
C ASP A 301 -2.72 -33.57 21.23
N ARG A 302 -2.18 -32.36 21.32
CA ARG A 302 -0.84 -32.02 20.82
C ARG A 302 -0.24 -30.86 21.61
N ARG A 303 0.93 -30.40 21.17
CA ARG A 303 1.60 -29.20 21.69
C ARG A 303 1.46 -28.08 20.67
N ALA A 304 1.00 -26.92 21.15
CA ALA A 304 0.94 -25.67 20.39
C ALA A 304 2.21 -25.34 19.61
N TYR A 305 2.02 -24.95 18.36
CA TYR A 305 3.09 -24.51 17.48
C TYR A 305 3.29 -23.01 17.63
N CYS A 306 4.44 -22.60 18.20
CA CYS A 306 4.85 -21.20 18.22
C CYS A 306 6.37 -21.09 18.07
N GLN A 307 6.84 -20.53 16.96
CA GLN A 307 8.28 -20.34 16.70
C GLN A 307 8.60 -18.97 16.08
N ALA A 308 9.87 -18.55 16.18
CA ALA A 308 10.32 -17.27 15.62
C ALA A 308 10.16 -17.17 14.10
N ASN A 309 10.38 -18.27 13.38
CA ASN A 309 10.27 -18.30 11.92
C ASN A 309 8.87 -18.78 11.50
N MET A 310 8.62 -20.08 11.58
CA MET A 310 7.36 -20.68 11.15
C MET A 310 6.76 -21.48 12.30
N GLY A 311 5.48 -21.29 12.60
CA GLY A 311 4.77 -22.10 13.60
C GLY A 311 4.76 -23.57 13.20
N GLU A 312 4.13 -23.85 12.05
CA GLU A 312 4.14 -25.17 11.42
C GLU A 312 4.67 -25.12 9.98
N VAL A 313 5.37 -26.19 9.58
CA VAL A 313 5.91 -26.36 8.23
C VAL A 313 5.39 -27.68 7.66
N MET A 314 4.49 -27.59 6.69
CA MET A 314 3.91 -28.75 6.00
C MET A 314 4.61 -29.07 4.67
N ASN A 315 5.37 -28.12 4.14
CA ASN A 315 6.13 -28.28 2.90
C ASN A 315 7.60 -27.93 3.13
N TRP A 316 8.49 -28.89 2.92
CA TRP A 316 9.93 -28.74 3.23
C TRP A 316 10.79 -28.35 2.03
N THR A 317 10.16 -28.12 0.89
CA THR A 317 10.83 -27.73 -0.36
C THR A 317 10.79 -26.21 -0.51
N TYR A 318 11.75 -25.52 0.10
CA TYR A 318 11.93 -24.07 -0.05
C TYR A 318 13.40 -23.66 0.13
N ALA A 319 13.80 -22.57 -0.51
CA ALA A 319 15.08 -21.92 -0.27
C ALA A 319 15.00 -21.14 1.05
N TYR A 320 16.00 -21.32 1.91
CA TYR A 320 16.07 -20.67 3.22
C TYR A 320 17.46 -20.13 3.49
N SER A 321 17.57 -18.83 3.76
CA SER A 321 18.84 -18.22 4.20
C SER A 321 18.61 -16.85 4.84
N GLY A 322 19.61 -16.34 5.57
CA GLY A 322 19.63 -14.95 6.04
C GLY A 322 18.60 -14.60 7.13
N PHE A 323 17.91 -15.57 7.72
CA PHE A 323 16.94 -15.31 8.79
C PHE A 323 17.63 -14.90 10.09
N THR A 324 17.12 -13.85 10.73
CA THR A 324 17.54 -13.42 12.07
C THR A 324 16.32 -13.16 12.95
N SER A 325 16.44 -13.40 14.25
CA SER A 325 15.32 -13.13 15.17
C SER A 325 15.77 -12.63 16.55
N ASP A 326 14.94 -11.76 17.11
CA ASP A 326 14.88 -11.37 18.52
C ASP A 326 13.42 -11.57 18.97
N PHE A 327 12.98 -12.83 18.94
CA PHE A 327 11.61 -13.24 19.13
C PHE A 327 11.43 -13.96 20.47
N LYS A 328 10.36 -13.63 21.19
CA LYS A 328 9.98 -14.28 22.43
C LYS A 328 8.68 -15.07 22.26
N ARG A 329 8.76 -16.36 22.57
CA ARG A 329 7.58 -17.23 22.75
C ARG A 329 7.10 -17.13 24.20
N ASN A 330 5.84 -16.81 24.43
CA ASN A 330 5.25 -16.66 25.76
C ASN A 330 3.94 -17.46 25.91
N GLU A 331 4.07 -18.76 26.15
CA GLU A 331 2.89 -19.63 26.36
C GLU A 331 2.35 -19.48 27.78
N THR A 332 1.03 -19.42 27.91
CA THR A 332 0.29 -19.38 29.17
C THR A 332 -0.66 -20.58 29.27
N TYR A 333 -1.15 -20.87 30.48
CA TYR A 333 -2.00 -22.02 30.76
C TYR A 333 -3.25 -21.63 31.57
N ASP A 334 -3.58 -20.34 31.62
CA ASP A 334 -4.83 -19.85 32.19
C ASP A 334 -5.82 -19.59 31.05
N TYR A 335 -6.52 -20.65 30.67
CA TYR A 335 -7.51 -20.64 29.58
C TYR A 335 -8.78 -19.85 29.93
N SER A 336 -8.91 -19.36 31.17
CA SER A 336 -10.08 -18.58 31.59
C SER A 336 -9.98 -17.09 31.22
N VAL A 337 -8.81 -16.65 30.72
CA VAL A 337 -8.50 -15.26 30.45
C VAL A 337 -8.17 -15.08 28.97
N THR A 338 -8.99 -14.30 28.27
CA THR A 338 -8.64 -13.83 26.92
C THR A 338 -7.37 -12.99 26.97
N LEU A 339 -6.40 -13.36 26.14
CA LEU A 339 -5.14 -12.65 25.98
C LEU A 339 -5.34 -11.44 25.08
N LEU A 340 -4.99 -10.26 25.60
CA LEU A 340 -5.07 -8.98 24.92
C LEU A 340 -3.79 -8.18 25.22
N PRO A 341 -3.45 -7.17 24.39
CA PRO A 341 -2.31 -6.31 24.67
C PRO A 341 -2.39 -5.60 26.02
N GLU A 342 -3.60 -5.19 26.41
CA GLU A 342 -3.89 -4.67 27.73
C GLU A 342 -3.93 -5.80 28.78
N MET A 343 -2.79 -6.06 29.40
CA MET A 343 -2.69 -7.04 30.50
C MET A 343 -3.35 -6.59 31.83
N CYS A 344 -4.24 -5.59 31.81
CA CYS A 344 -4.96 -5.10 32.98
C CYS A 344 -6.48 -5.06 32.76
N SER A 345 -7.25 -5.34 33.80
CA SER A 345 -8.71 -5.43 33.71
C SER A 345 -9.42 -4.12 33.38
N ASN A 346 -8.81 -2.99 33.74
CA ASN A 346 -9.36 -1.65 33.52
C ASN A 346 -8.26 -0.75 32.94
N PRO A 347 -8.00 -0.83 31.63
CA PRO A 347 -7.01 0.03 31.00
C PRO A 347 -7.43 1.50 31.13
N SER A 348 -6.46 2.34 31.45
CA SER A 348 -6.64 3.79 31.57
C SER A 348 -5.48 4.45 30.85
N TYR A 349 -5.79 5.27 29.84
CA TYR A 349 -4.81 5.80 28.93
C TYR A 349 -4.44 7.24 29.23
N SER A 350 -3.15 7.53 29.17
CA SER A 350 -2.61 8.88 29.04
C SER A 350 -2.11 9.08 27.61
N ASP A 351 -2.45 10.22 27.03
CA ASP A 351 -2.18 10.53 25.63
C ASP A 351 -1.02 11.52 25.51
N THR A 352 -0.12 11.26 24.57
CA THR A 352 0.93 12.20 24.14
C THR A 352 0.77 12.47 22.65
N VAL A 353 0.51 13.72 22.29
CA VAL A 353 0.38 14.14 20.89
C VAL A 353 1.76 14.52 20.34
N THR A 354 2.15 13.89 19.25
CA THR A 354 3.28 14.28 18.42
C THR A 354 2.72 15.03 17.22
N GLU A 355 3.03 16.33 17.13
CA GLU A 355 2.58 17.17 16.02
C GLU A 355 3.24 16.76 14.70
N ALA A 356 2.50 16.87 13.60
CA ALA A 356 3.05 16.65 12.28
C ALA A 356 4.11 17.70 11.93
N THR A 357 5.06 17.31 11.09
CA THR A 357 6.03 18.24 10.50
C THR A 357 5.98 18.12 8.98
N ALA A 358 6.76 18.94 8.29
CA ALA A 358 6.89 18.85 6.84
C ALA A 358 7.54 17.53 6.34
N ALA A 359 8.14 16.73 7.23
CA ALA A 359 8.85 15.50 6.90
C ALA A 359 8.29 14.25 7.57
N ASP A 360 7.62 14.42 8.72
CA ASP A 360 7.12 13.31 9.54
C ASP A 360 5.62 13.47 9.80
N PHE A 361 4.90 12.35 9.86
CA PHE A 361 3.50 12.36 10.27
C PHE A 361 3.38 12.71 11.75
N GLY A 362 2.29 13.39 12.10
CA GLY A 362 1.87 13.50 13.49
C GLY A 362 1.11 12.24 13.90
N TYR A 363 0.99 11.98 15.19
CA TYR A 363 0.24 10.86 15.76
C TYR A 363 0.01 11.08 17.26
N THR A 364 -0.91 10.31 17.83
CA THR A 364 -1.12 10.24 19.28
C THR A 364 -0.59 8.92 19.80
N THR A 365 0.31 8.95 20.79
CA THR A 365 0.73 7.77 21.54
C THR A 365 -0.13 7.63 22.79
N HIS A 366 -0.76 6.47 22.91
CA HIS A 366 -1.55 6.06 24.05
C HIS A 366 -0.70 5.18 24.97
N THR A 367 -0.60 5.52 26.25
CA THR A 367 0.10 4.69 27.25
C THR A 367 -0.87 4.30 28.35
N CYS A 368 -1.10 3.00 28.53
CA CYS A 368 -1.90 2.50 29.63
C CYS A 368 -1.15 2.75 30.95
N SER A 369 -1.69 3.60 31.80
CA SER A 369 -1.11 3.94 33.11
C SER A 369 -1.12 2.77 34.09
N THR A 370 -1.93 1.73 33.83
CA THR A 370 -2.07 0.56 34.68
C THR A 370 -1.06 -0.54 34.34
N CYS A 371 -0.93 -0.93 33.07
CA CYS A 371 -0.05 -2.03 32.64
C CYS A 371 1.17 -1.59 31.82
N GLY A 372 1.25 -0.33 31.40
CA GLY A 372 2.36 0.20 30.60
C GLY A 372 2.31 -0.13 29.11
N TYR A 373 1.27 -0.84 28.63
CA TYR A 373 1.08 -1.08 27.20
C TYR A 373 0.97 0.25 26.44
N THR A 374 1.61 0.32 25.28
CA THR A 374 1.66 1.53 24.45
C THR A 374 1.34 1.22 23.00
N TYR A 375 0.56 2.08 22.36
CA TYR A 375 0.36 2.05 20.91
C TYR A 375 0.21 3.47 20.37
N SER A 376 0.36 3.66 19.06
CA SER A 376 0.12 4.95 18.41
C SER A 376 -1.00 4.86 17.38
N ASP A 377 -1.82 5.90 17.29
CA ASP A 377 -2.84 6.06 16.24
C ASP A 377 -3.12 7.54 15.95
N LYS A 378 -4.24 7.84 15.27
CA LYS A 378 -4.65 9.21 14.88
C LYS A 378 -3.53 9.93 14.15
N TYR A 379 -2.97 9.23 13.17
CA TYR A 379 -1.94 9.76 12.31
C TYR A 379 -2.46 11.00 11.58
N THR A 380 -1.69 12.07 11.55
CA THR A 380 -2.04 13.26 10.78
C THR A 380 -1.04 13.44 9.65
N ILE A 381 -1.55 13.77 8.46
CA ILE A 381 -0.73 14.07 7.28
C ILE A 381 0.33 15.13 7.61
N HIS A 382 1.41 15.13 6.84
CA HIS A 382 2.48 16.10 6.95
C HIS A 382 1.96 17.54 6.97
N GLU A 383 2.61 18.38 7.76
CA GLU A 383 2.26 19.80 7.78
C GLU A 383 2.52 20.41 6.40
N HIS A 384 1.48 21.02 5.84
CA HIS A 384 1.55 21.70 4.55
C HIS A 384 1.10 23.16 4.67
N LYS A 385 1.91 24.05 4.08
CA LYS A 385 1.57 25.47 3.93
C LYS A 385 1.45 25.82 2.46
N VAL A 386 0.21 25.96 1.99
CA VAL A 386 -0.13 26.25 0.60
C VAL A 386 -0.82 27.61 0.52
N ASP A 387 -0.18 28.58 -0.15
CA ASP A 387 -0.69 29.94 -0.24
C ASP A 387 -1.80 30.09 -1.29
N ASN A 388 -1.73 29.30 -2.38
CA ASN A 388 -2.69 29.35 -3.47
C ASN A 388 -2.93 27.95 -4.02
N TYR A 389 -4.19 27.69 -4.38
CA TYR A 389 -4.60 26.47 -5.06
C TYR A 389 -5.09 26.79 -6.47
N SER A 390 -4.96 25.83 -7.37
CA SER A 390 -5.42 25.88 -8.76
C SER A 390 -6.30 24.68 -9.04
N VAL A 391 -7.40 24.90 -9.77
CA VAL A 391 -8.34 23.82 -10.10
C VAL A 391 -7.67 22.78 -10.99
N VAL A 392 -7.77 21.52 -10.58
CA VAL A 392 -7.37 20.32 -11.32
C VAL A 392 -8.58 19.64 -11.92
N LYS A 393 -9.69 19.60 -11.17
CA LYS A 393 -10.98 19.05 -11.58
C LYS A 393 -12.09 19.98 -11.10
N GLU A 394 -12.97 20.37 -12.01
CA GLU A 394 -14.14 21.18 -11.67
C GLU A 394 -15.12 20.37 -10.82
N ALA A 395 -15.71 21.02 -9.81
CA ALA A 395 -16.80 20.44 -9.01
C ALA A 395 -18.08 20.30 -9.87
N THR A 396 -18.86 19.24 -9.66
CA THR A 396 -20.09 19.00 -10.43
C THR A 396 -21.31 19.72 -9.86
N GLY A 397 -21.25 20.18 -8.61
CA GLY A 397 -22.36 20.86 -7.94
C GLY A 397 -21.96 21.51 -6.62
N THR A 398 -22.89 22.28 -6.05
CA THR A 398 -22.72 22.97 -4.76
C THR A 398 -22.96 22.05 -3.56
N ASP A 399 -23.63 20.92 -3.78
CA ASP A 399 -24.00 19.90 -2.79
C ASP A 399 -22.96 18.77 -2.65
N LYS A 400 -21.94 18.75 -3.51
CA LYS A 400 -20.92 17.69 -3.58
C LYS A 400 -19.51 18.27 -3.58
N LYS A 401 -18.63 17.72 -2.74
CA LYS A 401 -17.20 18.03 -2.71
C LYS A 401 -16.43 17.09 -3.63
N ASP A 402 -16.60 17.25 -4.94
CA ASP A 402 -15.98 16.38 -5.94
C ASP A 402 -15.06 17.12 -6.93
N GLY A 403 -14.94 18.44 -6.78
CA GLY A 403 -13.90 19.24 -7.41
C GLY A 403 -12.58 19.07 -6.67
N ILE A 404 -11.47 19.11 -7.41
CA ILE A 404 -10.12 18.94 -6.87
C ILE A 404 -9.31 20.16 -7.24
N GLU A 405 -8.63 20.74 -6.25
CA GLU A 405 -7.63 21.77 -6.46
C GLU A 405 -6.29 21.34 -5.90
N ALA A 406 -5.22 21.85 -6.49
CA ALA A 406 -3.85 21.53 -6.12
C ALA A 406 -3.04 22.80 -5.88
N GLY A 407 -2.12 22.74 -4.93
CA GLY A 407 -1.14 23.80 -4.71
C GLY A 407 0.20 23.24 -4.28
N THR A 408 1.23 24.07 -4.33
CA THR A 408 2.58 23.68 -3.93
C THR A 408 2.82 24.08 -2.48
N CYS A 409 3.19 23.12 -1.65
CA CYS A 409 3.58 23.39 -0.27
C CYS A 409 4.89 24.19 -0.23
N SER A 410 4.88 25.33 0.46
CA SER A 410 6.07 26.17 0.67
C SER A 410 7.11 25.59 1.64
N LEU A 411 6.74 24.56 2.43
CA LEU A 411 7.63 23.92 3.40
C LEU A 411 8.45 22.78 2.77
N CYS A 412 7.83 21.98 1.90
CA CYS A 412 8.43 20.75 1.36
C CYS A 412 8.39 20.63 -0.17
N ASN A 413 7.86 21.63 -0.88
CA ASN A 413 7.69 21.66 -2.34
C ASN A 413 6.83 20.53 -2.94
N GLN A 414 6.12 19.77 -2.09
CA GLN A 414 5.18 18.75 -2.55
C GLN A 414 3.91 19.38 -3.10
N THR A 415 3.27 18.69 -4.05
CA THR A 415 1.93 19.03 -4.51
C THR A 415 0.93 18.52 -3.48
N VAL A 416 0.03 19.39 -3.03
CA VAL A 416 -1.01 19.09 -2.06
C VAL A 416 -2.35 19.24 -2.74
N TYR A 417 -3.22 18.24 -2.56
CA TYR A 417 -4.56 18.20 -3.13
C TYR A 417 -5.60 18.43 -2.05
N ARG A 418 -6.72 19.06 -2.41
CA ARG A 418 -7.91 19.12 -1.55
C ARG A 418 -9.20 19.16 -2.37
N GLU A 419 -10.28 18.72 -1.75
CA GLU A 419 -11.62 18.74 -2.35
C GLU A 419 -12.34 20.07 -2.11
N TYR A 420 -13.17 20.49 -3.05
CA TYR A 420 -14.06 21.63 -2.93
C TYR A 420 -15.40 21.37 -3.65
N ALA A 421 -16.44 22.12 -3.25
CA ALA A 421 -17.74 22.13 -3.92
C ALA A 421 -17.86 23.39 -4.79
N ALA A 422 -18.72 23.38 -5.81
CA ALA A 422 -18.95 24.56 -6.64
C ALA A 422 -19.47 25.71 -5.77
N ASN A 423 -19.03 26.94 -6.06
CA ASN A 423 -19.58 28.12 -5.40
C ASN A 423 -20.99 28.40 -5.94
N VAL A 424 -21.92 28.80 -5.06
CA VAL A 424 -23.20 29.36 -5.49
C VAL A 424 -22.89 30.69 -6.16
N VAL A 425 -23.07 30.79 -7.47
CA VAL A 425 -23.18 32.09 -8.13
C VAL A 425 -24.55 32.64 -7.73
N THR A 426 -24.61 33.47 -6.69
CA THR A 426 -25.78 34.32 -6.49
C THR A 426 -25.67 35.42 -7.54
N ASP A 427 -26.51 35.34 -8.58
CA ASP A 427 -26.80 36.51 -9.39
C ASP A 427 -27.48 37.53 -8.46
N ASP A 428 -26.70 38.41 -7.83
CA ASP A 428 -27.21 39.53 -7.04
C ASP A 428 -27.77 40.63 -7.97
N ASN A 429 -28.70 40.28 -8.85
CA ASN A 429 -29.44 41.19 -9.73
C ASN A 429 -30.96 41.05 -9.55
N GLU A 430 -31.43 40.77 -8.35
CA GLU A 430 -32.82 41.04 -7.97
C GLU A 430 -32.89 41.95 -6.75
N GLN A 431 -32.90 43.27 -6.99
CA GLN A 431 -33.66 44.16 -6.13
C GLN A 431 -34.26 45.36 -6.86
N THR A 432 -35.60 45.39 -6.78
CA THR A 432 -36.52 46.55 -6.85
C THR A 432 -36.76 47.26 -8.19
N ALA A 433 -37.83 46.84 -8.85
CA ALA A 433 -38.61 47.68 -9.74
C ALA A 433 -39.33 48.78 -8.94
N GLY A 434 -38.96 50.03 -9.18
CA GLY A 434 -39.63 51.24 -8.69
C GLY A 434 -39.39 52.43 -9.63
N ASN A 435 -40.44 52.79 -10.37
CA ASN A 435 -40.52 53.81 -11.43
C ASN A 435 -39.81 55.17 -11.18
N LYS A 436 -39.09 55.70 -12.19
CA LYS A 436 -39.41 56.96 -12.93
C LYS A 436 -38.36 57.35 -14.00
N ALA A 437 -38.87 57.99 -15.05
CA ALA A 437 -38.23 58.36 -16.32
C ALA A 437 -37.18 59.49 -16.25
N SER A 438 -36.18 59.48 -17.15
CA SER A 438 -36.03 60.37 -18.32
C SER A 438 -34.58 60.48 -18.83
N ASP A 439 -34.41 60.32 -20.15
CA ASP A 439 -33.37 60.87 -21.06
C ASP A 439 -31.92 61.12 -20.60
N SER A 440 -30.95 60.46 -21.24
CA SER A 440 -30.13 61.05 -22.33
C SER A 440 -28.79 60.31 -22.61
N GLN A 441 -28.55 60.10 -23.91
CA GLN A 441 -27.29 59.95 -24.67
C GLN A 441 -25.95 59.43 -24.07
N SER A 442 -25.48 58.37 -24.75
CA SER A 442 -24.09 58.14 -25.24
C SER A 442 -23.02 57.58 -24.29
N LYS A 443 -22.55 56.36 -24.56
CA LYS A 443 -21.26 56.05 -25.23
C LYS A 443 -21.00 54.53 -25.17
N LYS A 444 -20.74 53.93 -26.34
CA LYS A 444 -20.18 52.57 -26.45
C LYS A 444 -18.75 52.59 -25.88
N GLY A 445 -18.53 51.93 -24.76
CA GLY A 445 -17.21 51.60 -24.21
C GLY A 445 -16.99 50.09 -24.24
N LEU A 446 -15.93 49.66 -24.90
CA LEU A 446 -15.45 48.28 -24.95
C LEU A 446 -14.94 47.90 -23.55
N SER A 447 -15.41 46.80 -22.96
CA SER A 447 -15.04 46.38 -21.60
C SER A 447 -13.55 46.01 -21.50
N GLU A 448 -12.84 46.62 -20.57
CA GLU A 448 -11.41 46.46 -20.29
C GLU A 448 -10.97 45.04 -19.85
N SER A 449 -11.88 44.08 -19.69
CA SER A 449 -11.52 42.73 -19.19
C SER A 449 -10.82 41.86 -20.23
N THR A 450 -11.06 42.05 -21.53
CA THR A 450 -10.47 41.21 -22.57
C THR A 450 -9.00 41.59 -22.87
N ALA A 451 -8.65 42.87 -22.70
CA ALA A 451 -7.30 43.38 -22.97
C ALA A 451 -6.30 43.01 -21.87
N VAL A 452 -6.72 42.98 -20.61
CA VAL A 452 -5.87 42.54 -19.48
C VAL A 452 -5.59 41.03 -19.58
N PHE A 453 -6.60 40.24 -19.98
CA PHE A 453 -6.46 38.78 -20.12
C PHE A 453 -5.48 38.39 -21.25
N THR A 454 -5.48 39.11 -22.37
CA THR A 454 -4.53 38.85 -23.48
C THR A 454 -3.10 39.24 -23.12
N ILE A 455 -2.89 40.33 -22.38
CA ILE A 455 -1.55 40.75 -21.95
C ILE A 455 -0.94 39.74 -20.97
N ILE A 456 -1.73 39.22 -20.01
CA ILE A 456 -1.27 38.22 -19.04
C ILE A 456 -0.86 36.92 -19.73
N VAL A 457 -1.65 36.42 -20.69
CA VAL A 457 -1.33 35.19 -21.44
C VAL A 457 -0.05 35.36 -22.27
N VAL A 458 0.16 36.52 -22.90
CA VAL A 458 1.38 36.79 -23.67
C VAL A 458 2.62 36.85 -22.77
N VAL A 459 2.52 37.42 -21.57
CA VAL A 459 3.62 37.44 -20.59
C VAL A 459 3.97 36.04 -20.10
N ILE A 460 2.97 35.19 -19.84
CA ILE A 460 3.18 33.79 -19.43
C ILE A 460 3.89 33.00 -20.54
N ILE A 461 3.46 33.15 -21.79
CA ILE A 461 4.10 32.50 -22.94
C ILE A 461 5.56 32.97 -23.09
N ALA A 462 5.83 34.26 -22.90
CA ALA A 462 7.19 34.80 -22.97
C ALA A 462 8.09 34.23 -21.86
N ILE A 463 7.58 34.09 -20.63
CA ILE A 463 8.33 33.48 -19.51
C ILE A 463 8.67 32.03 -19.85
N ILE A 464 7.70 31.23 -20.31
CA ILE A 464 7.92 29.82 -20.68
C ILE A 464 9.00 29.68 -21.76
N ILE A 465 8.97 30.53 -22.79
CA ILE A 465 10.00 30.53 -23.85
C ILE A 465 11.38 30.83 -23.26
N ILE A 466 11.50 31.80 -22.35
CA ILE A 466 12.76 32.13 -21.68
C ILE A 466 13.28 30.95 -20.86
N THR A 467 12.42 30.28 -20.08
CA THR A 467 12.81 29.11 -19.28
C THR A 467 13.30 27.96 -20.15
N VAL A 468 12.61 27.68 -21.27
CA VAL A 468 13.01 26.65 -22.23
C VAL A 468 14.36 26.99 -22.87
N VAL A 469 14.59 28.25 -23.24
CA VAL A 469 15.89 28.70 -23.80
C VAL A 469 17.02 28.51 -22.77
N ILE A 470 16.82 28.88 -21.51
CA ILE A 470 17.80 28.68 -20.44
C ILE A 470 18.09 27.19 -20.24
N MET A 471 17.04 26.35 -20.23
CA MET A 471 17.17 24.91 -20.05
C MET A 471 17.93 24.24 -21.21
N VAL A 472 17.68 24.67 -22.45
CA VAL A 472 18.42 24.22 -23.64
C VAL A 472 19.88 24.67 -23.59
N GLN A 473 20.17 25.90 -23.15
CA GLN A 473 21.53 26.39 -22.99
C GLN A 473 22.29 25.62 -21.90
N ASN A 474 21.64 25.34 -20.77
CA ASN A 474 22.21 24.54 -19.68
C ASN A 474 22.48 23.09 -20.12
N ASN A 475 21.58 22.48 -20.88
CA ASN A 475 21.80 21.14 -21.44
C ASN A 475 22.93 21.12 -22.48
N LYS A 476 23.08 22.16 -23.31
CA LYS A 476 24.25 22.29 -24.21
C LYS A 476 25.56 22.43 -23.42
N LYS A 477 25.57 23.19 -22.32
CA LYS A 477 26.74 23.35 -21.43
C LYS A 477 27.11 22.02 -20.74
N LYS A 478 26.11 21.28 -20.24
CA LYS A 478 26.27 19.95 -19.62
C LYS A 478 26.82 18.91 -20.62
N ARG A 479 26.34 18.93 -21.87
CA ARG A 479 26.86 18.07 -22.96
C ARG A 479 28.31 18.42 -23.34
N ARG A 480 28.70 19.71 -23.36
CA ARG A 480 30.09 20.12 -23.60
C ARG A 480 31.03 19.67 -22.48
N HIS A 481 30.60 19.83 -21.23
CA HIS A 481 31.38 19.37 -20.06
C HIS A 481 31.58 17.85 -20.07
N ASN A 482 30.54 17.07 -20.37
CA ASN A 482 30.64 15.61 -20.45
C ASN A 482 31.50 15.12 -21.64
N ARG A 483 31.57 15.88 -22.75
CA ARG A 483 32.50 15.57 -23.87
C ARG A 483 33.96 15.87 -23.52
N GLN A 484 34.25 16.91 -22.74
CA GLN A 484 35.61 17.20 -22.28
C GLN A 484 36.11 16.16 -21.25
N ARG A 485 35.22 15.64 -20.40
CA ARG A 485 35.53 14.62 -19.39
C ARG A 485 35.79 13.21 -19.97
N ARG A 486 35.33 12.94 -21.20
CA ARG A 486 35.61 11.69 -21.94
C ARG A 486 36.86 11.76 -22.84
N ARG A 487 37.52 12.92 -22.92
CA ARG A 487 38.73 13.15 -23.73
C ARG A 487 39.99 13.40 -22.88
N ARG A 488 39.84 13.39 -21.56
CA ARG A 488 40.91 13.22 -20.57
C ARG A 488 40.77 11.81 -20.02
#